data_AF-A0A5K1GNL7-F1
#
_entry.id   AF-A0A5K1GNL7-F1
#
_cell.length_a   1.000
_cell.length_b   1.000
_cell.length_c   1.000
_cell.angle_alpha   90.00
_cell.angle_beta   90.00
_cell.angle_gamma   90.00
#
_symmetry.space_group_name_H-M   'P 1'
#
loop_
_entity.id
_entity.type
_entity.pdbx_description
1 polymer ?
#
loop_
_entity_poly.entity_id
_entity_poly.type
_entity_poly.pdbx_seq_one_letter_code
_entity_poly.pdbx_strand_id
1 'polypeptide(L)' 'SNMGAKNHAIIMPDASKDATLNSLVAAGFGAAGQRCMALSTAVFVGDSKL' A
#
# COMPACT_ATOMS: atom_id res chain seq x y z
N SER A 1 -15.45 3.70 19.60
CA SER A 1 -15.42 2.41 18.89
C SER A 1 -14.26 2.43 17.89
N ASN A 2 -13.43 1.38 17.86
CA ASN A 2 -12.33 1.27 16.88
C ASN A 2 -12.86 0.48 15.66
N MET A 3 -13.49 1.19 14.72
CA MET A 3 -14.08 0.60 13.52
C MET A 3 -13.00 0.27 12.48
N GLY A 4 -13.20 -0.78 11.70
CA GLY A 4 -12.28 -1.14 10.62
C GLY A 4 -12.13 -0.03 9.57
N ALA A 5 -11.01 -0.04 8.85
CA ALA A 5 -10.72 0.91 7.78
C ALA A 5 -10.39 0.17 6.48
N LYS A 6 -10.38 0.94 5.38
CA LYS A 6 -10.01 0.45 4.04
C LYS A 6 -8.92 1.37 3.50
N ASN A 7 -7.66 1.01 3.75
CA ASN A 7 -6.52 1.88 3.51
C ASN A 7 -6.02 1.71 2.07
N HIS A 8 -5.64 2.83 1.46
CA HIS A 8 -5.20 2.92 0.07
C HIS A 8 -3.76 3.45 0.03
N ALA A 9 -2.95 2.91 -0.89
CA ALA A 9 -1.67 3.49 -1.27
C ALA A 9 -1.78 4.10 -2.67
N ILE A 10 -1.20 5.28 -2.85
CA ILE A 10 -1.14 5.96 -4.15
C ILE A 10 0.34 5.97 -4.57
N ILE A 11 0.63 5.37 -5.72
CA ILE A 11 1.97 5.23 -6.27
C ILE A 11 2.10 6.23 -7.42
N MET A 12 3.02 7.17 -7.24
CA MET A 12 3.30 8.21 -8.23
C MET A 12 4.36 7.75 -9.24
N PRO A 13 4.42 8.37 -10.45
CA PRO A 13 5.40 8.01 -11.48
C PRO A 13 6.87 8.15 -11.07
N ASP A 14 7.17 9.01 -10.10
CA ASP A 14 8.50 9.29 -9.57
C ASP A 14 8.85 8.47 -8.32
N ALA A 15 7.93 7.61 -7.86
CA ALA A 15 8.17 6.75 -6.71
C ALA A 15 9.31 5.76 -6.99
N SER A 16 10.23 5.63 -6.04
CA SER A 16 11.30 4.64 -6.11
C SER A 16 10.72 3.22 -6.09
N LYS A 17 11.03 2.42 -7.13
CA LYS A 17 10.48 1.08 -7.32
C LYS A 17 10.74 0.14 -6.15
N ASP A 18 12.00 -0.05 -5.78
CA ASP A 18 12.40 -1.00 -4.74
C ASP A 18 11.84 -0.62 -3.37
N ALA A 19 11.88 0.67 -3.04
CA ALA A 19 11.31 1.17 -1.79
C ALA A 19 9.79 1.01 -1.75
N THR A 20 9.12 1.23 -2.89
CA THR A 20 7.67 1.08 -3.02
C THR A 20 7.25 -0.38 -2.86
N LEU A 21 7.91 -1.31 -3.55
CA LEU A 21 7.61 -2.75 -3.45
C LEU A 21 7.77 -3.26 -2.01
N ASN A 22 8.90 -2.96 -1.37
CA ASN A 22 9.15 -3.36 0.01
C ASN A 22 8.09 -2.80 0.97
N SER A 23 7.71 -1.53 0.79
CA SER A 23 6.71 -0.87 1.63
C SER A 23 5.31 -1.43 1.42
N LEU A 24 4.91 -1.69 0.16
CA LEU A 24 3.61 -2.26 -0.17
C LEU A 24 3.45 -3.67 0.40
N VAL A 25 4.48 -4.51 0.29
CA VAL A 25 4.45 -5.88 0.84
C VAL A 25 4.32 -5.84 2.36
N ALA A 26 5.13 -5.03 3.04
CA ALA A 26 5.09 -4.91 4.50
C ALA A 26 3.74 -4.35 4.99
N ALA A 27 3.21 -3.33 4.33
CA ALA A 27 1.98 -2.65 4.76
C ALA A 27 0.69 -3.41 4.37
N GLY A 28 0.70 -4.20 3.29
CA GLY A 28 -0.44 -5.02 2.89
C GLY A 28 -0.50 -6.38 3.58
N PHE A 29 0.66 -7.05 3.72
CA PHE A 29 0.73 -8.44 4.19
C PHE A 29 1.38 -8.60 5.57
N GLY A 30 1.90 -7.52 6.18
CA GLY A 30 2.38 -7.55 7.55
C GLY A 30 1.29 -8.06 8.51
N ALA A 31 1.66 -9.01 9.38
CA ALA A 31 0.69 -9.73 10.24
C ALA A 31 -0.49 -10.33 9.46
N ALA A 32 -0.23 -10.86 8.25
CA ALA A 32 -1.23 -11.39 7.33
C ALA A 32 -2.35 -10.39 6.96
N GLY A 33 -2.08 -9.08 7.04
CA GLY A 33 -3.07 -8.04 6.73
C GLY A 33 -4.14 -7.84 7.80
N GLN A 34 -4.05 -8.52 8.96
CA GLN A 34 -5.05 -8.45 10.04
C GLN A 34 -4.83 -7.24 10.95
N ARG A 35 -4.60 -6.08 10.35
CA ARG A 35 -4.48 -4.79 11.05
C ARG A 35 -5.47 -3.83 10.42
N CYS A 36 -6.12 -3.01 11.23
CA CYS A 36 -7.02 -1.98 10.70
C CYS A 36 -6.30 -0.99 9.78
N MET A 37 -4.98 -0.84 9.91
CA MET A 37 -4.11 0.00 9.06
C MET A 37 -3.52 -0.74 7.85
N ALA A 38 -3.85 -2.02 7.63
CA ALA A 38 -3.31 -2.76 6.49
C ALA A 38 -3.76 -2.15 5.15
N LEU A 39 -2.84 -2.05 4.20
CA LEU A 39 -3.19 -1.62 2.85
C LEU A 39 -4.07 -2.66 2.19
N SER A 40 -5.18 -2.19 1.62
CA SER A 40 -6.17 -3.02 0.94
C SER A 40 -6.25 -2.74 -0.56
N THR A 41 -5.70 -1.61 -1.01
CA THR A 41 -5.75 -1.18 -2.40
C THR A 41 -4.51 -0.35 -2.73
N ALA A 42 -3.94 -0.58 -3.90
CA ALA A 42 -2.84 0.21 -4.46
C ALA A 42 -3.33 0.86 -5.77
N VAL A 43 -3.14 2.17 -5.89
CA VAL A 43 -3.54 2.97 -7.04
C VAL A 43 -2.28 3.51 -7.71
N PHE A 44 -2.08 3.14 -8.96
CA PHE A 44 -0.97 3.61 -9.79
C PHE A 44 -1.42 4.81 -10.61
N VAL A 45 -0.72 5.93 -10.47
CA VAL A 45 -1.09 7.19 -11.12
C VAL A 45 -0.35 7.34 -12.45
N GLY A 46 -1.10 7.45 -13.54
CA GLY A 46 -0.55 7.73 -14.86
C GLY A 46 0.47 6.69 -15.31
N ASP A 47 1.66 7.15 -15.70
CA ASP A 47 2.75 6.31 -16.22
C ASP A 47 3.59 5.60 -15.15
N SER A 48 3.12 5.54 -13.90
CA SER A 48 3.83 4.82 -12.83
C SER A 48 4.06 3.35 -13.19
N LYS A 49 5.32 2.90 -13.07
CA LYS A 49 5.77 1.54 -13.37
C LYS A 49 6.56 1.00 -12.20
N LEU A 50 6.13 -0.13 -11.64
CA LEU A 50 6.94 -0.92 -10.71
C LEU A 50 7.99 -1.74 -11.46
#